data_AF-A0A2M9PC16-F1
#
_entry.id   AF-A0A2M9PC16-F1
#
_cell.length_a   1.000
_cell.length_b   1.000
_cell.length_c   1.000
_cell.angle_alpha   90.00
_cell.angle_beta   90.00
_cell.angle_gamma   90.00
#
_symmetry.space_group_name_H-M   'P 1'
#
loop_
_entity.id
_entity.type
_entity.pdbx_description
1 polymer ?
#
loop_
_entity_poly.entity_id
_entity_poly.type
_entity_poly.pdbx_seq_one_letter_code
_entity_poly.pdbx_strand_id
1 'polypeptide(L)'
;TPRRRPQRPSSPPRPQRIARLRSSAAAEAEKACRAFAPCWGERVQVDASIACENAVERLGKFSVRWTDGMLEPKFPRVVWADEEAGTLYFGGDKIEFQNGFGAWQPYIYACKFDPATLQVLEVGAEPGRF
;
A
#
# COMPACT_ATOMS: atom_id res chain seq x y z
N THR A 1 -0.36 45.02 49.03
CA THR A 1 -0.71 44.83 47.60
C THR A 1 -1.31 43.44 47.42
N PRO A 2 -2.57 43.26 46.98
CA PRO A 2 -3.13 41.92 46.86
C PRO A 2 -2.57 41.24 45.60
N ARG A 3 -1.90 40.10 45.77
CA ARG A 3 -1.49 39.23 44.66
C ARG A 3 -2.76 38.67 44.00
N ARG A 4 -2.99 38.98 42.72
CA ARG A 4 -4.03 38.31 41.90
C ARG A 4 -3.74 36.80 41.89
N ARG A 5 -4.72 35.99 42.29
CA ARG A 5 -4.67 34.54 42.04
C ARG A 5 -4.67 34.30 40.53
N PRO A 6 -3.77 33.44 40.01
CA PRO A 6 -3.87 33.03 38.61
C PRO A 6 -5.19 32.29 38.41
N GLN A 7 -5.98 32.74 37.43
CA GLN A 7 -7.20 32.04 37.04
C GLN A 7 -6.82 30.71 36.39
N ARG A 8 -7.43 29.63 36.85
CA ARG A 8 -7.25 28.31 36.25
C ARG A 8 -8.01 28.31 34.91
N PRO A 9 -7.39 27.90 33.80
CA PRO A 9 -8.09 27.87 32.51
C PRO A 9 -9.34 26.99 32.63
N SER A 10 -10.45 27.46 32.07
CA SER A 10 -11.71 26.72 32.08
C SER A 10 -11.60 25.49 31.19
N SER A 11 -12.18 24.38 31.66
CA SER A 11 -12.28 23.16 30.85
C SER A 11 -13.20 23.39 29.65
N PRO A 12 -12.87 22.87 28.45
CA PRO A 12 -13.74 22.99 27.30
C PRO A 12 -15.06 22.24 27.50
N PRO A 13 -16.16 22.72 26.89
CA PRO A 13 -17.47 22.10 26.99
C PRO A 13 -17.47 20.66 26.45
N ARG A 14 -18.37 19.83 26.99
CA ARG A 14 -18.44 18.37 26.71
C ARG A 14 -18.41 18.02 25.22
N PRO A 15 -19.13 18.70 24.31
CA PRO A 15 -19.07 18.38 22.88
C PRO A 15 -17.67 18.54 22.27
N GLN A 16 -16.93 19.59 22.67
CA GLN A 16 -15.57 19.84 22.18
C GLN A 16 -14.58 18.79 22.71
N ARG A 17 -14.75 18.33 23.96
CA ARG A 17 -13.94 17.23 24.51
C ARG A 17 -14.16 15.93 23.73
N ILE A 18 -15.41 15.59 23.41
CA ILE A 18 -15.73 14.38 22.63
C ILE A 18 -15.13 14.45 21.23
N ALA A 19 -15.26 15.60 20.55
CA ALA A 19 -14.67 15.79 19.22
C ALA A 19 -13.14 15.62 19.24
N ARG A 20 -12.46 16.18 20.25
CA ARG A 20 -11.00 16.07 20.40
C ARG A 20 -10.56 14.62 20.65
N LEU A 21 -11.27 13.87 21.49
CA LEU A 21 -10.97 12.45 21.75
C LEU A 21 -11.16 11.58 20.50
N ARG A 22 -12.19 11.86 19.69
CA ARG A 22 -12.39 11.18 18.40
C ARG A 22 -11.27 11.49 17.41
N SER A 23 -10.88 12.75 17.32
CA SER A 23 -9.76 13.17 16.47
C SER A 23 -8.43 12.55 16.88
N SER A 24 -8.14 12.46 18.19
CA SER A 24 -6.91 11.80 18.66
C SER A 24 -6.92 10.30 18.35
N ALA A 25 -8.05 9.61 18.60
CA ALA A 25 -8.16 8.19 18.29
C ALA A 25 -8.02 7.91 16.78
N ALA A 26 -8.57 8.77 15.92
CA ALA A 26 -8.41 8.64 14.47
C ALA A 26 -6.95 8.83 14.03
N ALA A 27 -6.24 9.78 14.62
CA ALA A 27 -4.83 10.00 14.33
C ALA A 27 -3.94 8.84 14.80
N GLU A 28 -4.26 8.23 15.95
CA GLU A 28 -3.57 7.03 16.44
C GLU A 28 -3.84 5.82 15.54
N ALA A 29 -5.09 5.62 15.10
CA ALA A 29 -5.44 4.55 14.17
C ALA A 29 -4.74 4.70 12.81
N GLU A 30 -4.65 5.92 12.28
CA GLU A 30 -3.93 6.20 11.04
C GLU A 30 -2.43 5.92 11.18
N LYS A 31 -1.81 6.31 12.30
CA LYS A 31 -0.42 5.97 12.60
C LYS A 31 -0.21 4.46 12.68
N ALA A 32 -1.11 3.74 13.34
CA ALA A 32 -1.05 2.29 13.45
C ALA A 32 -1.19 1.63 12.06
N CYS A 33 -2.09 2.13 11.21
CA CYS A 33 -2.25 1.64 9.84
C CYS A 33 -0.99 1.86 9.01
N ARG A 34 -0.38 3.05 9.10
CA ARG A 34 0.87 3.38 8.39
C ARG A 34 2.05 2.52 8.83
N ALA A 35 2.04 2.01 10.06
CA ALA A 35 3.08 1.10 10.56
C ALA A 35 2.85 -0.37 10.16
N PHE A 36 1.67 -0.70 9.62
CA PHE A 36 1.32 -2.08 9.26
C PHE A 36 1.14 -2.21 7.75
N ALA A 37 2.12 -2.85 7.08
CA ALA A 37 2.17 -2.96 5.62
C ALA A 37 0.86 -3.40 4.96
N PRO A 38 0.10 -4.41 5.45
CA PRO A 38 -1.19 -4.76 4.85
C PRO A 38 -2.21 -3.62 4.90
N CYS A 39 -2.32 -2.90 6.01
CA CYS A 39 -3.26 -1.77 6.12
C CYS A 39 -2.82 -0.60 5.25
N TRP A 40 -1.52 -0.26 5.30
CA TRP A 40 -1.00 0.82 4.47
C TRP A 40 -1.10 0.49 2.97
N GLY A 41 -0.82 -0.76 2.62
CA GLY A 41 -1.00 -1.32 1.29
C GLY A 41 -2.42 -1.18 0.77
N GLU A 42 -3.41 -1.56 1.58
CA GLU A 42 -4.83 -1.41 1.24
C GLU A 42 -5.19 0.06 0.95
N ARG A 43 -4.66 1.01 1.73
CA ARG A 43 -4.90 2.46 1.52
C ARG A 43 -4.40 2.97 0.17
N VAL A 44 -3.34 2.36 -0.37
CA VAL A 44 -2.70 2.80 -1.63
C VAL A 44 -2.84 1.76 -2.75
N GLN A 45 -3.69 0.76 -2.55
CA GLN A 45 -3.79 -0.41 -3.42
C GLN A 45 -4.21 -0.04 -4.83
N VAL A 46 -5.10 0.93 -5.00
CA VAL A 46 -5.60 1.36 -6.32
C VAL A 46 -4.46 1.96 -7.14
N ASP A 47 -3.73 2.93 -6.56
CA ASP A 47 -2.61 3.60 -7.23
C ASP A 47 -1.47 2.62 -7.53
N ALA A 48 -1.14 1.78 -6.54
CA ALA A 48 -0.13 0.74 -6.70
C ALA A 48 -0.53 -0.27 -7.78
N SER A 49 -1.78 -0.71 -7.82
CA SER A 49 -2.24 -1.68 -8.83
C SER A 49 -2.10 -1.14 -10.23
N ILE A 50 -2.53 0.11 -10.48
CA ILE A 50 -2.40 0.74 -11.80
C ILE A 50 -0.93 0.88 -12.20
N ALA A 51 -0.09 1.38 -11.30
CA ALA A 51 1.32 1.64 -11.61
C ALA A 51 2.10 0.33 -11.80
N CYS A 52 1.89 -0.64 -10.92
CA CYS A 52 2.57 -1.93 -10.94
C CYS A 52 2.10 -2.86 -12.06
N GLU A 53 0.80 -2.89 -12.38
CA GLU A 53 0.28 -3.70 -13.50
C GLU A 53 1.00 -3.33 -14.81
N ASN A 54 1.02 -2.05 -15.13
CA ASN A 54 1.73 -1.52 -16.29
C ASN A 54 3.23 -1.84 -16.25
N ALA A 55 3.87 -1.80 -15.08
CA ALA A 55 5.30 -2.09 -14.95
C ALA A 55 5.63 -3.59 -15.11
N VAL A 56 4.81 -4.47 -14.54
CA VAL A 56 4.97 -5.92 -14.62
C VAL A 56 4.73 -6.41 -16.05
N GLU A 57 3.72 -5.90 -16.74
CA GLU A 57 3.43 -6.29 -18.14
C GLU A 57 4.62 -6.00 -19.07
N ARG A 58 5.36 -4.90 -18.84
CA ARG A 58 6.54 -4.55 -19.63
C ARG A 58 7.73 -5.51 -19.45
N LEU A 59 7.70 -6.39 -18.45
CA LEU A 59 8.71 -7.45 -18.30
C LEU A 59 8.53 -8.58 -19.33
N GLY A 60 7.33 -8.73 -19.87
CA GLY A 60 7.05 -9.71 -20.92
C GLY A 60 7.72 -9.34 -22.24
N LYS A 61 8.45 -10.28 -22.85
CA LYS A 61 9.09 -10.08 -24.16
C LYS A 61 8.13 -10.17 -25.34
N PHE A 62 7.04 -10.92 -25.18
CA PHE A 62 6.04 -11.18 -26.21
C PHE A 62 4.66 -10.78 -25.65
N SER A 63 3.71 -11.71 -25.64
CA SER A 63 2.39 -11.49 -25.03
C SER A 63 2.43 -11.72 -23.52
N VAL A 64 1.61 -10.97 -22.80
CA VAL A 64 1.35 -11.12 -21.38
C VAL A 64 -0.14 -11.36 -21.18
N ARG A 65 -0.50 -12.20 -20.20
CA ARG A 65 -1.87 -12.30 -19.74
C ARG A 65 -1.92 -12.45 -18.24
N TRP A 66 -2.88 -11.76 -17.63
CA TRP A 66 -3.24 -12.02 -16.26
C TRP A 66 -4.17 -13.23 -16.17
N THR A 67 -4.05 -13.97 -15.08
CA THR A 67 -4.85 -15.18 -14.80
C THR A 67 -5.67 -15.03 -13.51
N ASP A 68 -5.84 -13.81 -13.03
CA ASP A 68 -6.70 -13.44 -11.91
C ASP A 68 -8.19 -13.49 -12.29
N GLY A 69 -9.05 -13.78 -11.31
CA GLY A 69 -10.48 -13.64 -11.45
C GLY A 69 -10.96 -12.18 -11.44
N MET A 70 -12.18 -11.93 -11.93
CA MET A 70 -12.79 -10.59 -12.00
C MET A 70 -12.84 -9.84 -10.65
N LEU A 71 -12.91 -10.57 -9.53
CA LEU A 71 -12.96 -10.02 -8.18
C LEU A 71 -11.71 -10.34 -7.35
N GLU A 72 -10.68 -10.91 -7.97
CA GLU A 72 -9.44 -11.24 -7.28
C GLU A 72 -8.47 -10.05 -7.41
N PRO A 73 -7.83 -9.61 -6.32
CA PRO A 73 -6.83 -8.56 -6.41
C PRO A 73 -5.62 -9.09 -7.18
N LYS A 74 -5.16 -8.34 -8.20
CA LYS A 74 -3.91 -8.65 -8.92
C LYS A 74 -2.73 -8.74 -7.96
N PHE A 75 -2.64 -7.86 -6.97
CA PHE A 75 -1.55 -7.85 -6.00
C PHE A 75 -2.03 -8.29 -4.61
N PRO A 76 -2.21 -9.60 -4.36
CA PRO A 76 -2.74 -10.11 -3.08
C PRO A 76 -1.73 -10.04 -1.93
N ARG A 77 -0.42 -9.91 -2.20
CA ARG A 77 0.62 -9.84 -1.17
C ARG A 77 1.19 -8.43 -1.09
N VAL A 78 1.22 -7.90 0.13
CA VAL A 78 1.87 -6.62 0.45
C VAL A 78 2.78 -6.80 1.66
N VAL A 79 4.04 -6.39 1.52
CA VAL A 79 5.04 -6.37 2.60
C VAL A 79 5.87 -5.09 2.54
N TRP A 80 6.54 -4.73 3.64
CA TRP A 80 7.51 -3.65 3.64
C TRP A 80 8.69 -4.00 2.74
N ALA A 81 9.01 -3.10 1.81
CA ALA A 81 10.30 -3.11 1.10
C ALA A 81 11.35 -2.36 1.92
N ASP A 82 10.95 -1.24 2.51
CA ASP A 82 11.70 -0.44 3.47
C ASP A 82 10.66 0.29 4.34
N GLU A 83 10.58 -0.09 5.61
CA GLU A 83 9.60 0.47 6.56
C GLU A 83 9.93 1.92 6.93
N GLU A 84 11.22 2.27 7.03
CA GLU A 84 11.64 3.63 7.39
C GLU A 84 11.37 4.60 6.24
N ALA A 85 11.64 4.17 5.00
CA ALA A 85 11.32 4.94 3.80
C ALA A 85 9.83 4.88 3.42
N GLY A 86 9.05 3.97 4.03
CA GLY A 86 7.63 3.79 3.76
C GLY A 86 7.31 3.16 2.40
N THR A 87 8.26 2.40 1.82
CA THR A 87 8.08 1.74 0.51
C THR A 87 7.59 0.31 0.66
N LEU A 88 6.76 -0.14 -0.28
CA LEU A 88 6.06 -1.43 -0.21
C LEU A 88 6.41 -2.32 -1.40
N TYR A 89 6.50 -3.62 -1.17
CA TYR A 89 6.43 -4.62 -2.24
C TYR A 89 4.99 -5.09 -2.39
N PHE A 90 4.47 -4.97 -3.61
CA PHE A 90 3.22 -5.57 -4.06
C PHE A 90 3.54 -6.77 -4.96
N GLY A 91 2.98 -7.95 -4.66
CA GLY A 91 3.31 -9.17 -5.40
C GLY A 91 2.17 -10.17 -5.52
N GLY A 92 2.35 -11.10 -6.46
CA GLY A 92 1.39 -12.13 -6.84
C GLY A 92 1.98 -13.12 -7.85
N ASP A 93 1.17 -14.08 -8.29
CA ASP A 93 1.55 -15.13 -9.26
C ASP A 93 0.51 -15.36 -10.35
N LYS A 94 -0.50 -14.48 -10.42
CA LYS A 94 -1.60 -14.55 -11.39
C LYS A 94 -1.24 -13.90 -12.73
N ILE A 95 -0.08 -14.26 -13.28
CA ILE A 95 0.37 -13.79 -14.58
C ILE A 95 1.10 -14.88 -15.34
N GLU A 96 0.97 -14.85 -16.66
CA GLU A 96 1.73 -15.70 -17.56
C GLU A 96 2.36 -14.88 -18.67
N PHE A 97 3.62 -15.19 -18.98
CA PHE A 97 4.36 -14.61 -20.09
C PHE A 97 4.49 -15.64 -21.21
N GLN A 98 4.27 -15.19 -22.44
CA GLN A 98 4.47 -16.01 -23.62
C GLN A 98 5.96 -16.08 -23.98
N ASN A 99 6.45 -17.27 -24.33
CA ASN A 99 7.81 -17.45 -24.84
C ASN A 99 7.88 -17.40 -26.37
N GLY A 100 9.08 -17.54 -26.94
CA GLY A 100 9.32 -17.45 -28.39
C GLY A 100 8.66 -18.55 -29.24
N PHE A 101 8.09 -19.58 -28.62
CA PHE A 101 7.33 -20.65 -29.27
C PHE A 101 5.82 -20.50 -29.11
N GLY A 102 5.36 -19.40 -28.49
CA GLY A 102 3.96 -19.16 -28.24
C GLY A 102 3.40 -19.84 -26.99
N ALA A 103 4.22 -20.55 -26.21
CA ALA A 103 3.78 -21.22 -24.98
C ALA A 103 3.70 -20.23 -23.81
N TRP A 104 2.65 -20.37 -23.00
CA TRP A 104 2.44 -19.57 -21.78
C TRP A 104 3.16 -20.18 -20.60
N GLN A 105 3.94 -19.37 -19.87
CA GLN A 105 4.67 -19.78 -18.68
C GLN A 105 4.23 -18.92 -17.50
N PRO A 106 3.95 -19.50 -16.32
CA PRO A 106 3.56 -18.75 -15.13
C PRO A 106 4.75 -18.08 -14.46
N TYR A 107 4.50 -16.90 -13.89
CA TYR A 107 5.50 -16.10 -13.20
C TYR A 107 5.00 -15.63 -11.84
N ILE A 108 5.92 -15.56 -10.89
CA ILE A 108 5.79 -14.76 -9.66
C ILE A 108 6.34 -13.38 -9.95
N TYR A 109 5.64 -12.33 -9.55
CA TYR A 109 6.07 -10.94 -9.73
C TYR A 109 6.07 -10.18 -8.42
N ALA A 110 6.92 -9.16 -8.38
CA ALA A 110 7.02 -8.19 -7.30
C ALA A 110 7.25 -6.78 -7.88
N CYS A 111 6.62 -5.79 -7.28
CA CYS A 111 6.72 -4.38 -7.62
C CYS A 111 6.99 -3.57 -6.35
N LYS A 112 8.15 -2.91 -6.30
CA LYS A 112 8.46 -1.93 -5.24
C LYS A 112 7.80 -0.60 -5.59
N PHE A 113 6.93 -0.13 -4.73
CA PHE A 113 6.16 1.08 -4.91
C PHE A 113 6.45 2.08 -3.79
N ASP A 114 6.57 3.35 -4.14
CA ASP A 114 6.65 4.47 -3.21
C ASP A 114 5.26 5.16 -3.10
N PRO A 115 4.55 4.98 -1.98
CA PRO A 115 3.27 5.62 -1.72
C PRO A 115 3.32 7.15 -1.64
N ALA A 116 4.48 7.74 -1.34
CA ALA A 116 4.60 9.19 -1.21
C ALA A 116 4.66 9.90 -2.57
N THR A 117 5.30 9.28 -3.56
CA THR A 117 5.46 9.82 -4.92
C THR A 117 4.55 9.15 -5.95
N LEU A 118 3.89 8.06 -5.57
CA LEU A 118 3.08 7.19 -6.44
C LEU A 118 3.88 6.59 -7.59
N GLN A 119 5.15 6.24 -7.33
CA GLN A 119 6.07 5.72 -8.34
C GLN A 119 6.46 4.27 -8.09
N VAL A 120 6.64 3.53 -9.19
CA VAL A 120 7.32 2.23 -9.17
C VAL A 120 8.83 2.48 -9.14
N LEU A 121 9.49 1.96 -8.11
CA LEU A 121 10.93 2.06 -7.93
C LEU A 121 11.67 0.88 -8.55
N GLU A 122 11.06 -0.32 -8.48
CA GLU A 122 11.65 -1.56 -8.96
C GLU A 122 10.54 -2.53 -9.33
N VAL A 123 10.76 -3.36 -10.36
CA VAL A 123 9.84 -4.42 -10.74
C VAL A 123 10.62 -5.64 -11.20
N GLY A 124 10.14 -6.82 -10.80
CA GLY A 124 10.75 -8.09 -11.15
C GLY A 124 9.70 -9.17 -11.33
N ALA A 125 10.04 -10.17 -12.14
CA ALA A 125 9.25 -11.38 -12.31
C ALA A 125 10.17 -12.57 -12.60
N GLU A 126 9.84 -13.71 -12.02
CA GLU A 126 10.56 -14.98 -12.23
C GLU A 126 9.59 -16.14 -12.49
N PRO A 127 9.99 -17.16 -13.27
CA PRO A 127 9.12 -18.31 -13.53
C PRO A 127 8.71 -19.01 -12.22
N GLY A 128 7.41 -19.24 -12.04
CA GLY A 128 6.91 -19.87 -10.82
C GLY A 128 5.40 -19.67 -10.58
N ARG A 129 4.92 -20.29 -9.49
CA ARG A 129 3.59 -20.11 -8.87
C ARG A 129 3.74 -20.28 -7.36
N PHE A 130 2.83 -19.72 -6.58
CA PHE A 130 2.74 -19.98 -5.15
C PHE A 130 1.98 -21.27 -4.81
#